data_AF-A0A0T6B7Z0-F1
#
_entry.id   AF-A0A0T6B7Z0-F1
#
_cell.length_a   1.000
_cell.length_b   1.000
_cell.length_c   1.000
_cell.angle_alpha   90.00
_cell.angle_beta   90.00
_cell.angle_gamma   90.00
#
_symmetry.space_group_name_H-M   'P 1'
#
loop_
_entity.id
_entity.type
_entity.pdbx_description
1 polymer ?
#
loop_
_entity_poly.entity_id
_entity_poly.type
_entity_poly.pdbx_seq_one_letter_code
_entity_poly.pdbx_strand_id
1 'polypeptide(L)'
;RCWIYHRGTHGYMAPEVLSKGTAYDSSADWFSFGCMLYKLLKGHSPFRQHKTKDKHEIDRMTLTMNVELPDSFSTELKSLLEGLLQRDVDKRLGCKGNGADEVKEHPFFGGLDWQQVYLQKYTPPLIPPRGEVNAADAFDIGSFDEEDTKGIKLTEADQDLYKNFPLVISERWQNEVAETVFDTINFEADKAELKRKAKQKMKFDLDEKESDCILQGYIKKLGGPWTSSWQMRYAKLYPNRIELHPESAKPEMVFMDQIEEVSPELVSVKNENCIVIRMREGKIVLTYPDEISLKEWLTSLKQTYKQSQELLGSMAKKAGKIYGTETNNRNAIIANRNTNGN
;
A
#
# COMPACT_ATOMS: atom_id res chain seq x y z
N ARG A 1 -5.96 -11.54 14.64
CA ARG A 1 -5.84 -12.94 14.19
C ARG A 1 -4.96 -13.64 15.20
N CYS A 2 -5.53 -14.57 15.96
CA CYS A 2 -4.80 -15.26 17.02
C CYS A 2 -3.81 -16.26 16.39
N TRP A 3 -2.58 -16.28 16.90
CA TRP A 3 -1.47 -17.04 16.32
C TRP A 3 -1.52 -18.50 16.79
N ILE A 4 -1.91 -19.42 15.91
CA ILE A 4 -2.04 -20.87 16.21
C ILE A 4 -0.67 -21.61 16.14
N TYR A 5 0.41 -20.91 15.79
CA TYR A 5 1.75 -21.48 15.65
C TYR A 5 2.70 -20.98 16.75
N HIS A 6 3.47 -21.91 17.34
CA HIS A 6 4.61 -21.63 18.23
C HIS A 6 5.64 -20.80 17.49
N ARG A 7 5.69 -19.50 17.77
CA ARG A 7 6.70 -18.60 17.21
C ARG A 7 7.39 -17.84 18.33
N GLY A 8 8.72 -17.93 18.34
CA GLY A 8 9.55 -17.26 19.32
C GLY A 8 10.86 -18.03 19.56
N THR A 9 11.73 -17.44 20.37
CA THR A 9 12.97 -18.10 20.79
C THR A 9 12.73 -18.88 22.08
N HIS A 10 13.12 -20.16 22.11
CA HIS A 10 13.04 -20.98 23.32
C HIS A 10 13.76 -20.30 24.50
N GLY A 11 13.13 -20.35 25.68
CA GLY A 11 13.60 -19.65 26.87
C GLY A 11 13.14 -18.19 27.01
N TYR A 12 12.33 -17.69 26.08
CA TYR A 12 11.61 -16.41 26.19
C TYR A 12 10.11 -16.55 25.89
N MET A 13 9.69 -17.61 25.19
CA MET A 13 8.28 -17.90 24.92
C MET A 13 7.51 -18.14 26.22
N ALA A 14 6.30 -17.56 26.30
CA ALA A 14 5.41 -17.73 27.45
C ALA A 14 4.70 -19.10 27.46
N PRO A 15 4.20 -19.57 28.61
CA PRO A 15 3.49 -20.85 28.74
C PRO A 15 2.32 -21.03 27.78
N GLU A 16 1.52 -19.99 27.56
CA GLU A 16 0.38 -19.99 26.65
C GLU A 16 0.79 -20.06 25.18
N VAL A 17 1.98 -19.53 24.82
CA VAL A 17 2.57 -19.67 23.48
C VAL A 17 3.08 -21.09 23.26
N LEU A 18 3.60 -21.73 24.32
CA LEU A 18 4.05 -23.13 24.29
C LEU A 18 2.90 -24.14 24.29
N SER A 19 1.73 -23.74 24.77
CA SER A 19 0.55 -24.59 24.86
C SER A 19 -0.17 -24.68 23.52
N LYS A 20 -0.17 -25.87 22.89
CA LYS A 20 -0.84 -26.10 21.61
C LYS A 20 -2.33 -25.74 21.69
N GLY A 21 -2.80 -24.96 20.71
CA GLY A 21 -4.20 -24.59 20.59
C GLY A 21 -4.68 -23.53 21.59
N THR A 22 -3.77 -22.95 22.38
CA THR A 22 -4.10 -21.83 23.27
C THR A 22 -3.97 -20.53 22.52
N ALA A 23 -5.04 -19.75 22.50
CA ALA A 23 -5.02 -18.40 21.99
C ALA A 23 -4.24 -17.49 22.95
N TYR A 24 -3.37 -16.64 22.41
CA TYR A 24 -2.63 -15.63 23.17
C TYR A 24 -2.69 -14.26 22.49
N ASP A 25 -2.35 -13.24 23.26
CA ASP A 25 -2.34 -11.83 22.89
C ASP A 25 -1.02 -11.17 23.35
N SER A 26 -1.05 -9.90 23.74
CA SER A 26 0.10 -9.17 24.29
C SER A 26 0.67 -9.76 25.59
N SER A 27 -0.05 -10.66 26.26
CA SER A 27 0.42 -11.36 27.47
C SER A 27 1.77 -12.06 27.29
N ALA A 28 2.03 -12.60 26.10
CA ALA A 28 3.27 -13.28 25.78
C ALA A 28 4.49 -12.35 25.88
N ASP A 29 4.34 -11.09 25.48
CA ASP A 29 5.43 -10.12 25.46
C ASP A 29 5.86 -9.72 26.88
N TRP A 30 4.93 -9.64 27.83
CA TRP A 30 5.27 -9.36 29.24
C TRP A 30 6.12 -10.45 29.87
N PHE A 31 5.83 -11.71 29.55
CA PHE A 31 6.65 -12.83 29.99
C PHE A 31 8.04 -12.80 29.33
N SER A 32 8.09 -12.58 28.01
CA SER A 32 9.36 -12.41 27.27
C SER A 32 10.19 -11.25 27.82
N PHE A 33 9.55 -10.15 28.22
CA PHE A 33 10.20 -9.02 28.86
C PHE A 33 10.84 -9.41 30.21
N GLY A 34 10.11 -10.14 31.06
CA GLY A 34 10.67 -10.70 32.31
C GLY A 34 11.89 -11.59 32.06
N CYS A 35 11.82 -12.47 31.05
CA CYS A 35 12.94 -13.33 30.65
C CYS A 35 14.16 -12.52 30.19
N MET A 36 13.93 -11.44 29.43
CA MET A 36 14.98 -10.56 28.93
C MET A 36 15.63 -9.76 30.06
N LEU A 37 14.84 -9.19 30.97
CA LEU A 37 15.35 -8.48 32.15
C LEU A 37 16.24 -9.39 33.00
N TYR A 38 15.78 -10.60 33.29
CA TYR A 38 16.58 -11.59 34.03
C TYR A 38 17.91 -11.87 33.30
N LYS A 39 17.88 -12.01 31.97
CA LYS A 39 19.09 -12.24 31.18
C LYS A 39 20.06 -11.07 31.21
N LEU A 40 19.58 -9.82 31.15
CA LEU A 40 20.45 -8.65 31.27
C LEU A 40 21.16 -8.60 32.63
N LEU A 41 20.53 -9.13 33.68
CA LEU A 41 21.08 -9.16 35.03
C LEU A 41 21.99 -10.37 35.31
N LYS A 42 21.71 -11.54 34.71
CA LYS A 42 22.42 -12.81 35.01
C LYS A 42 23.26 -13.37 33.86
N GLY A 43 23.10 -12.85 32.64
CA GLY A 43 23.78 -13.32 31.43
C GLY A 43 23.14 -14.55 30.76
N HIS A 44 22.08 -15.13 31.33
CA HIS A 44 21.35 -16.27 30.75
C HIS A 44 19.84 -16.17 31.00
N SER A 45 19.03 -16.91 30.22
CA SER A 45 17.58 -17.00 30.43
C SER A 45 17.24 -17.69 31.75
N PRO A 46 16.15 -17.32 32.44
CA PRO A 46 15.74 -17.93 33.71
C PRO A 46 15.44 -19.44 33.59
N PHE A 47 15.00 -19.90 32.41
CA PHE A 47 14.65 -21.30 32.14
C PHE A 47 15.77 -22.07 31.42
N ARG A 48 16.99 -21.51 31.41
CA ARG A 48 18.16 -22.14 30.78
C ARG A 48 19.25 -22.39 31.81
N GLN A 49 19.01 -23.36 32.68
CA GLN A 49 19.99 -23.80 33.67
C GLN A 49 21.17 -24.54 32.99
N HIS A 50 22.38 -24.39 33.53
CA HIS A 50 23.59 -25.12 33.12
C HIS A 50 23.94 -25.09 31.61
N LYS A 51 23.54 -24.04 30.89
CA LYS A 51 23.77 -23.88 29.43
C LYS A 51 23.15 -24.99 28.57
N THR A 52 22.12 -25.71 29.06
CA THR A 52 21.43 -26.73 28.26
C THR A 52 21.01 -26.18 26.89
N LYS A 53 21.16 -27.01 25.87
CA LYS A 53 20.73 -26.74 24.49
C LYS A 53 19.47 -27.54 24.14
N ASP A 54 18.97 -28.39 25.04
CA ASP A 54 17.74 -29.15 24.80
C ASP A 54 16.53 -28.20 24.89
N LYS A 55 15.93 -27.95 23.72
CA LYS A 55 14.75 -27.10 23.59
C LYS A 55 13.56 -27.64 24.37
N HIS A 56 13.38 -28.96 24.40
CA HIS A 56 12.26 -29.57 25.12
C HIS A 56 12.43 -29.43 26.62
N GLU A 57 13.67 -29.47 27.13
CA GLU A 57 13.95 -29.22 28.54
C GLU A 57 13.61 -27.78 28.92
N ILE A 58 14.04 -26.80 28.13
CA ILE A 58 13.76 -25.38 28.35
C ILE A 58 12.24 -25.12 28.34
N ASP A 59 11.51 -25.71 27.39
CA ASP A 59 10.06 -25.57 27.30
C ASP A 59 9.36 -26.22 28.50
N ARG A 60 9.82 -27.41 28.93
CA ARG A 60 9.31 -28.06 30.15
C ARG A 60 9.53 -27.18 31.38
N MET A 61 10.73 -26.63 31.57
CA MET A 61 11.03 -25.73 32.71
C MET A 61 10.10 -24.52 32.72
N THR A 62 9.84 -23.92 31.55
CA THR A 62 8.92 -22.78 31.41
C THR A 62 7.50 -23.12 31.86
N LEU A 63 7.04 -24.35 31.60
CA LEU A 63 5.70 -24.82 31.94
C LEU A 63 5.55 -25.26 33.40
N THR A 64 6.62 -25.80 34.02
CA THR A 64 6.52 -26.52 35.29
C THR A 64 7.30 -25.92 36.45
N MET A 65 8.38 -25.18 36.19
CA MET A 65 9.26 -24.68 37.24
C MET A 65 9.02 -23.20 37.52
N ASN A 66 8.98 -22.86 38.81
CA ASN A 66 9.07 -21.46 39.22
C ASN A 66 10.53 -21.00 39.11
N VAL A 67 10.74 -19.74 38.73
CA VAL A 67 12.07 -19.17 38.57
C VAL A 67 12.68 -18.91 39.94
N GLU A 68 13.86 -19.47 40.18
CA GLU A 68 14.66 -19.16 41.38
C GLU A 68 15.37 -17.81 41.19
N LEU A 69 15.01 -16.85 42.04
CA LEU A 69 15.59 -15.51 42.03
C LEU A 69 16.69 -15.40 43.09
N PRO A 70 17.91 -14.96 42.73
CA PRO A 70 19.01 -14.83 43.68
C PRO A 70 18.72 -13.86 44.82
N ASP A 71 19.30 -14.13 46.00
CA ASP A 71 19.18 -13.24 47.16
C ASP A 71 19.84 -11.88 47.00
N SER A 72 20.74 -11.74 46.03
CA SER A 72 21.36 -10.46 45.68
C SER A 72 20.41 -9.47 45.00
N PHE A 73 19.21 -9.89 44.59
CA PHE A 73 18.23 -9.01 43.96
C PHE A 73 17.45 -8.23 45.02
N SER A 74 17.17 -6.95 44.72
CA SER A 74 16.30 -6.14 45.58
C SER A 74 14.88 -6.70 45.62
N THR A 75 14.15 -6.39 46.69
CA THR A 75 12.78 -6.85 46.88
C THR A 75 11.86 -6.40 45.75
N GLU A 76 12.04 -5.17 45.26
CA GLU A 76 11.26 -4.59 44.17
C GLU A 76 11.56 -5.32 42.85
N LEU A 77 12.83 -5.64 42.58
CA LEU A 77 13.21 -6.39 41.39
C LEU A 77 12.66 -7.82 41.43
N LYS A 78 12.72 -8.48 42.60
CA LYS A 78 12.16 -9.82 42.78
C LYS A 78 10.66 -9.81 42.51
N SER A 79 9.93 -8.88 43.12
CA SER A 79 8.48 -8.73 42.93
C SER A 79 8.11 -8.43 41.48
N LEU A 80 8.92 -7.62 40.76
CA LEU A 80 8.70 -7.34 39.35
C LEU A 80 8.82 -8.62 38.50
N LEU A 81 9.92 -9.36 38.68
CA LEU A 81 10.18 -10.59 37.92
C LEU A 81 9.15 -11.68 38.25
N GLU A 82 8.79 -11.84 39.52
CA GLU A 82 7.73 -12.77 39.94
C GLU A 82 6.38 -12.41 39.31
N GLY A 83 6.06 -11.13 39.17
CA GLY A 83 4.84 -10.66 38.51
C GLY A 83 4.84 -10.90 36.99
N LEU A 84 5.95 -10.59 36.32
CA LEU A 84 6.09 -10.78 34.86
C LEU A 84 6.19 -12.25 34.46
N LEU A 85 6.82 -13.09 35.29
CA LEU A 85 7.06 -14.52 35.01
C LEU A 85 5.97 -15.44 35.61
N GLN A 86 4.80 -14.89 35.94
CA GLN A 86 3.63 -15.70 36.28
C GLN A 86 3.22 -16.56 35.08
N ARG A 87 3.01 -17.85 35.34
CA ARG A 87 2.55 -18.80 34.30
C ARG A 87 1.09 -18.56 33.92
N ASP A 88 0.28 -18.22 34.91
CA ASP A 88 -1.13 -17.88 34.76
C ASP A 88 -1.26 -16.44 34.24
N VAL A 89 -1.86 -16.27 33.06
CA VAL A 89 -2.01 -14.97 32.39
C VAL A 89 -2.83 -14.01 33.25
N ASP A 90 -3.88 -14.49 33.92
CA ASP A 90 -4.76 -13.65 34.75
C ASP A 90 -4.05 -13.06 35.97
N LYS A 91 -2.93 -13.67 36.38
CA LYS A 91 -2.10 -13.22 37.50
C LYS A 91 -0.87 -12.43 37.06
N ARG A 92 -0.53 -12.49 35.78
CA ARG A 92 0.67 -11.87 35.22
C ARG A 92 0.56 -10.34 35.23
N LEU A 93 1.66 -9.70 35.60
CA LEU A 93 1.76 -8.25 35.55
C LEU A 93 1.65 -7.77 34.09
N GLY A 94 0.78 -6.79 33.84
CA GLY A 94 0.47 -6.28 32.51
C GLY A 94 -0.69 -6.99 31.81
N CYS A 95 -1.37 -7.90 32.49
CA CYS A 95 -2.47 -8.71 31.95
C CYS A 95 -3.77 -8.58 32.76
N LYS A 96 -3.84 -7.69 33.75
CA LYS A 96 -5.02 -7.52 34.64
C LYS A 96 -6.02 -6.47 34.14
N GLY A 97 -5.81 -5.95 32.93
CA GLY A 97 -6.72 -5.06 32.21
C GLY A 97 -6.13 -3.72 31.79
N ASN A 98 -5.05 -3.26 32.44
CA ASN A 98 -4.44 -1.94 32.18
C ASN A 98 -3.11 -2.03 31.40
N GLY A 99 -2.69 -3.25 31.02
CA GLY A 99 -1.58 -3.44 30.10
C GLY A 99 -0.27 -2.85 30.63
N ALA A 100 0.38 -2.01 29.82
CA ALA A 100 1.67 -1.41 30.17
C ALA A 100 1.63 -0.55 31.43
N ASP A 101 0.49 0.05 31.77
CA ASP A 101 0.40 0.94 32.94
C ASP A 101 0.58 0.18 34.25
N GLU A 102 0.16 -1.09 34.34
CA GLU A 102 0.42 -1.95 35.50
C GLU A 102 1.93 -2.16 35.73
N VAL A 103 2.69 -2.31 34.64
CA VAL A 103 4.14 -2.49 34.70
C VAL A 103 4.81 -1.17 35.06
N LYS A 104 4.32 -0.05 34.50
CA LYS A 104 4.86 1.28 34.77
C LYS A 104 4.66 1.76 36.21
N GLU A 105 3.56 1.35 36.83
CA GLU A 105 3.22 1.66 38.24
C GLU A 105 3.99 0.79 39.25
N HIS A 106 4.70 -0.24 38.78
CA HIS A 106 5.41 -1.15 39.65
C HIS A 106 6.51 -0.43 40.47
N PRO A 107 6.66 -0.71 41.79
CA PRO A 107 7.62 -0.02 42.66
C PRO A 107 9.08 -0.05 42.18
N PHE A 108 9.47 -1.04 41.38
CA PHE A 108 10.80 -1.11 40.75
C PHE A 108 11.10 0.11 39.87
N PHE A 109 10.08 0.68 39.23
CA PHE A 109 10.18 1.89 38.42
C PHE A 109 9.81 3.16 39.21
N GLY A 110 9.73 3.05 40.55
CA GLY A 110 9.44 4.18 41.44
C GLY A 110 10.45 5.31 41.23
N GLY A 111 9.94 6.51 40.93
CA GLY A 111 10.75 7.70 40.66
C GLY A 111 11.08 7.93 39.18
N LEU A 112 10.70 7.03 38.26
CA LEU A 112 10.79 7.29 36.83
C LEU A 112 9.62 8.14 36.32
N ASP A 113 9.94 9.28 35.76
CA ASP A 113 9.02 10.04 34.91
C ASP A 113 8.95 9.40 33.50
N TRP A 114 7.83 8.74 33.21
CA TRP A 114 7.57 8.09 31.92
C TRP A 114 7.49 9.08 30.74
N GLN A 115 7.16 10.35 30.98
CA GLN A 115 7.22 11.38 29.94
C GLN A 115 8.67 11.66 29.54
N GLN A 116 9.60 11.69 30.50
CA GLN A 116 11.04 11.82 30.20
C GLN A 116 11.60 10.59 29.49
N VAL A 117 11.08 9.39 29.80
CA VAL A 117 11.42 8.17 29.05
C VAL A 117 10.97 8.29 27.59
N TYR A 118 9.72 8.69 27.35
CA TYR A 118 9.17 8.86 25.99
C TYR A 118 9.94 9.90 25.17
N LEU A 119 10.33 11.01 25.80
CA LEU A 119 11.15 12.07 25.19
C LEU A 119 12.65 11.74 25.11
N GLN A 120 13.05 10.51 25.50
CA GLN A 120 14.42 10.01 25.47
C GLN A 120 15.42 10.90 26.24
N LYS A 121 15.04 11.40 27.42
CA LYS A 121 15.85 12.34 28.22
C LYS A 121 16.76 11.70 29.26
N TYR A 122 16.50 10.46 29.67
CA TYR A 122 17.42 9.73 30.55
C TYR A 122 18.73 9.40 29.84
N THR A 123 19.84 9.53 30.55
CA THR A 123 21.16 9.15 30.02
C THR A 123 21.23 7.63 29.85
N PRO A 124 21.53 7.11 28.65
CA PRO A 124 21.72 5.68 28.44
C PRO A 124 22.87 5.15 29.30
N PRO A 125 22.74 3.95 29.91
CA PRO A 125 23.79 3.37 30.74
C PRO A 125 25.04 2.95 29.95
N LEU A 126 24.90 2.76 28.64
CA LEU A 126 25.98 2.46 27.71
C LEU A 126 25.86 3.40 26.51
N ILE A 127 26.87 4.24 26.31
CA ILE A 127 27.03 5.05 25.10
C ILE A 127 28.01 4.31 24.19
N PRO A 128 27.58 3.78 23.03
CA PRO A 128 28.48 3.07 22.14
C PRO A 128 29.67 3.94 21.70
N PRO A 129 30.91 3.43 21.72
CA PRO A 129 32.07 4.15 21.21
C PRO A 129 31.87 4.52 19.72
N ARG A 130 32.29 5.72 19.34
CA ARG A 130 32.22 6.16 17.94
C ARG A 130 33.13 5.27 17.08
N GLY A 131 32.55 4.60 16.08
CA GLY A 131 33.28 3.75 15.14
C GLY A 131 33.28 2.25 15.47
N GLU A 132 32.77 1.86 16.64
CA GLU A 132 32.52 0.45 16.96
C GLU A 132 31.08 0.08 16.57
N VAL A 133 30.94 -0.82 15.60
CA VAL A 133 29.68 -1.50 15.33
C VAL A 133 29.48 -2.57 16.40
N ASN A 134 28.54 -2.38 17.33
CA ASN A 134 28.09 -3.43 18.26
C ASN A 134 27.16 -4.44 17.57
N ALA A 135 27.46 -4.76 16.31
CA ALA A 135 26.94 -5.91 15.60
C ALA A 135 28.10 -6.91 15.49
N ALA A 136 27.81 -8.21 15.42
CA ALA A 136 28.83 -9.14 14.94
C ALA A 136 29.33 -8.61 13.58
N ASP A 137 30.65 -8.54 13.38
CA ASP A 137 31.21 -8.16 12.09
C ASP A 137 30.58 -9.07 11.02
N ALA A 138 30.36 -8.58 9.80
CA ALA A 138 29.91 -9.44 8.69
C ALA A 138 30.84 -10.66 8.53
N PHE A 139 32.12 -10.53 8.92
CA PHE A 139 33.08 -11.64 9.01
C PHE A 139 32.80 -12.65 10.14
N ASP A 140 32.22 -12.24 11.27
CA ASP A 140 31.89 -13.11 12.41
C ASP A 140 30.55 -13.85 12.24
N ILE A 141 29.68 -13.36 11.35
CA ILE A 141 28.37 -13.98 11.05
C ILE A 141 28.53 -15.24 10.17
N GLY A 142 29.74 -15.49 9.66
CA GLY A 142 30.02 -16.51 8.65
C GLY A 142 29.58 -16.04 7.26
N SER A 143 30.37 -16.31 6.23
CA SER A 143 29.94 -16.10 4.86
C SER A 143 28.78 -17.06 4.56
N PHE A 144 27.64 -16.52 4.12
CA PHE A 144 26.65 -17.34 3.44
C PHE A 144 27.33 -17.90 2.18
N ASP A 145 27.35 -19.22 2.02
CA ASP A 145 28.00 -19.83 0.87
C ASP A 145 27.24 -19.44 -0.40
N GLU A 146 27.90 -18.76 -1.33
CA GLU A 146 27.29 -18.44 -2.61
C GLU A 146 26.91 -19.72 -3.37
N GLU A 147 27.59 -20.85 -3.13
CA GLU A 147 27.21 -22.16 -3.69
C GLU A 147 25.83 -22.62 -3.22
N ASP A 148 25.42 -22.31 -1.97
CA ASP A 148 24.10 -22.70 -1.44
C ASP A 148 22.94 -22.01 -2.18
N THR A 149 23.21 -20.86 -2.80
CA THR A 149 22.21 -20.10 -3.58
C THR A 149 22.39 -20.23 -5.09
N LYS A 150 23.49 -20.83 -5.53
CA LYS A 150 23.83 -20.99 -6.93
C LYS A 150 22.88 -21.96 -7.60
N GLY A 151 22.19 -21.49 -8.64
CA GLY A 151 21.22 -22.29 -9.38
C GLY A 151 19.77 -22.15 -8.91
N ILE A 152 19.52 -21.41 -7.82
CA ILE A 152 18.17 -20.98 -7.46
C ILE A 152 17.71 -19.94 -8.48
N LYS A 153 16.58 -20.20 -9.15
CA LYS A 153 15.93 -19.26 -10.07
C LYS A 153 14.60 -18.84 -9.47
N LEU A 154 14.39 -17.54 -9.37
CA LEU A 154 13.09 -16.99 -8.96
C LEU A 154 12.12 -17.16 -10.13
N THR A 155 11.03 -17.87 -9.85
CA THR A 155 9.92 -18.07 -10.79
C THR A 155 8.94 -16.90 -10.72
N GLU A 156 8.02 -16.80 -11.69
CA GLU A 156 6.92 -15.84 -11.62
C GLU A 156 6.06 -16.04 -10.37
N ALA A 157 5.85 -17.30 -9.96
CA ALA A 157 5.11 -17.63 -8.74
C ALA A 157 5.79 -17.10 -7.48
N ASP A 158 7.13 -17.05 -7.45
CA ASP A 158 7.89 -16.45 -6.34
C ASP A 158 7.73 -14.92 -6.32
N GLN A 159 7.75 -14.28 -7.48
CA GLN A 159 7.56 -12.83 -7.61
C GLN A 159 6.14 -12.41 -7.20
N ASP A 160 5.14 -13.24 -7.52
CA ASP A 160 3.75 -13.00 -7.14
C ASP A 160 3.53 -12.93 -5.61
N LEU A 161 4.39 -13.57 -4.82
CA LEU A 161 4.37 -13.44 -3.34
C LEU A 161 4.71 -12.01 -2.90
N TYR A 162 5.52 -11.28 -3.67
CA TYR A 162 6.01 -9.94 -3.36
C TYR A 162 5.26 -8.83 -4.10
N LYS A 163 4.20 -9.14 -4.86
CA LYS A 163 3.44 -8.14 -5.63
C LYS A 163 2.89 -6.97 -4.79
N ASN A 164 2.59 -7.24 -3.52
CA ASN A 164 2.08 -6.25 -2.55
C ASN A 164 3.14 -5.83 -1.52
N PHE A 165 4.41 -6.13 -1.78
CA PHE A 165 5.52 -5.75 -0.90
C PHE A 165 5.85 -4.25 -0.95
N PRO A 166 5.85 -3.57 -2.13
CA PRO A 166 6.10 -2.14 -2.18
C PRO A 166 5.05 -1.35 -1.38
N LEU A 167 5.51 -0.50 -0.47
CA LEU A 167 4.65 0.31 0.40
C LEU A 167 5.31 1.66 0.68
N VAL A 168 4.51 2.73 0.64
CA VAL A 168 4.90 4.06 1.09
C VAL A 168 4.00 4.47 2.25
N ILE A 169 4.61 4.77 3.40
CA ILE A 169 3.87 5.28 4.57
C ILE A 169 3.77 6.80 4.43
N SER A 170 2.59 7.28 4.08
CA SER A 170 2.34 8.71 3.79
C SER A 170 2.87 9.65 4.87
N GLU A 171 2.59 9.37 6.15
CA GLU A 171 3.07 10.19 7.28
C GLU A 171 4.61 10.28 7.31
N ARG A 172 5.31 9.15 7.11
CA ARG A 172 6.78 9.11 7.12
C ARG A 172 7.37 9.90 5.95
N TRP A 173 6.81 9.71 4.76
CA TRP A 173 7.25 10.43 3.56
C TRP A 173 6.99 11.93 3.67
N GLN A 174 5.81 12.35 4.15
CA GLN A 174 5.50 13.76 4.34
C GLN A 174 6.39 14.41 5.41
N ASN A 175 6.65 13.72 6.53
CA ASN A 175 7.56 14.23 7.56
C ASN A 175 8.98 14.38 7.03
N GLU A 176 9.49 13.38 6.29
CA GLU A 176 10.81 13.47 5.65
C GLU A 176 10.88 14.65 4.68
N VAL A 177 9.88 14.82 3.81
CA VAL A 177 9.81 15.94 2.86
C VAL A 177 9.75 17.28 3.58
N ALA A 178 8.91 17.40 4.62
CA ALA A 178 8.74 18.61 5.42
C ALA A 178 10.04 19.03 6.13
N GLU A 179 10.79 18.07 6.66
CA GLU A 179 12.03 18.32 7.39
C GLU A 179 13.24 18.59 6.47
N THR A 180 13.15 18.24 5.19
CA THR A 180 14.31 18.28 4.28
C THR A 180 14.18 19.26 3.12
N VAL A 181 13.14 19.14 2.29
CA VAL A 181 13.11 19.77 0.95
C VAL A 181 11.89 20.64 0.69
N PHE A 182 10.84 20.55 1.50
CA PHE A 182 9.54 21.15 1.24
C PHE A 182 9.62 22.65 0.91
N ASP A 183 10.25 23.44 1.78
CA ASP A 183 10.34 24.89 1.61
C ASP A 183 11.15 25.28 0.36
N THR A 184 12.29 24.61 0.15
CA THR A 184 13.19 24.90 -0.98
C THR A 184 12.52 24.57 -2.31
N ILE A 185 11.90 23.40 -2.42
CA ILE A 185 11.25 22.95 -3.65
C ILE A 185 10.03 23.81 -3.98
N ASN A 186 9.21 24.17 -2.98
CA ASN A 186 8.04 25.02 -3.20
C ASN A 186 8.45 26.42 -3.68
N PHE A 187 9.49 27.02 -3.06
CA PHE A 187 10.01 28.31 -3.50
C PHE A 187 10.50 28.28 -4.95
N GLU A 188 11.22 27.23 -5.36
CA GLU A 188 11.67 27.06 -6.74
C GLU A 188 10.51 26.84 -7.72
N ALA A 189 9.50 26.05 -7.32
CA ALA A 189 8.30 25.80 -8.11
C ALA A 189 7.48 27.07 -8.32
N ASP A 190 7.24 27.87 -7.28
CA ASP A 190 6.53 29.16 -7.35
C ASP A 190 7.22 30.11 -8.33
N LYS A 191 8.55 30.21 -8.25
CA LYS A 191 9.35 31.04 -9.15
C LYS A 191 9.25 30.57 -10.60
N ALA A 192 9.26 29.26 -10.83
CA ALA A 192 9.10 28.68 -12.16
C ALA A 192 7.70 28.94 -12.74
N GLU A 193 6.65 28.80 -11.91
CA GLU A 193 5.27 29.03 -12.32
C GLU A 193 5.02 30.51 -12.66
N LEU A 194 5.52 31.45 -11.85
CA LEU A 194 5.43 32.89 -12.12
C LEU A 194 6.09 33.25 -13.46
N LYS A 195 7.27 32.66 -13.74
CA LYS A 195 7.96 32.85 -15.02
C LYS A 195 7.15 32.28 -16.20
N ARG A 196 6.44 31.17 -16.00
CA ARG A 196 5.55 30.58 -17.03
C ARG A 196 4.31 31.44 -17.26
N LYS A 197 3.62 31.87 -16.20
CA LYS A 197 2.45 32.76 -16.28
C LYS A 197 2.78 34.08 -16.98
N ALA A 198 3.93 34.69 -16.67
CA ALA A 198 4.39 35.89 -17.34
C ALA A 198 4.58 35.72 -18.86
N LYS A 199 4.98 34.52 -19.32
CA LYS A 199 5.10 34.20 -20.75
C LYS A 199 3.76 33.83 -21.41
N GLN A 200 2.81 33.28 -20.66
CA GLN A 200 1.58 32.66 -21.19
C GLN A 200 0.36 33.60 -21.23
N LYS A 201 0.43 34.76 -20.55
CA LYS A 201 -0.60 35.83 -20.54
C LYS A 201 -0.98 36.40 -21.93
N MET A 202 -0.33 35.93 -23.00
CA MET A 202 -0.57 36.35 -24.38
C MET A 202 -1.53 35.44 -25.18
N LYS A 203 -2.06 34.32 -24.65
CA LYS A 203 -2.73 33.35 -25.56
C LYS A 203 -4.00 32.59 -25.12
N PHE A 204 -4.45 32.58 -23.86
CA PHE A 204 -5.48 31.60 -23.46
C PHE A 204 -6.65 32.06 -22.54
N ASP A 205 -6.71 33.31 -22.07
CA ASP A 205 -7.63 33.68 -20.96
C ASP A 205 -9.12 33.90 -21.33
N LEU A 206 -9.54 33.83 -22.60
CA LEU A 206 -10.91 34.22 -22.99
C LEU A 206 -11.90 33.06 -23.19
N ASP A 207 -11.46 31.82 -23.43
CA ASP A 207 -12.36 30.72 -23.88
C ASP A 207 -12.78 29.72 -22.78
N GLU A 208 -12.22 29.77 -21.57
CA GLU A 208 -12.42 28.69 -20.58
C GLU A 208 -13.68 28.81 -19.71
N LYS A 209 -14.23 30.02 -19.50
CA LYS A 209 -15.36 30.22 -18.56
C LYS A 209 -16.72 29.78 -19.09
N GLU A 210 -16.87 29.53 -20.39
CA GLU A 210 -18.13 29.11 -21.02
C GLU A 210 -18.04 27.72 -21.69
N SER A 211 -16.94 27.00 -21.46
CA SER A 211 -16.65 25.73 -22.14
C SER A 211 -17.29 24.53 -21.44
N ASP A 212 -17.83 23.58 -22.20
CA ASP A 212 -18.34 22.28 -21.73
C ASP A 212 -17.22 21.23 -21.58
N CYS A 213 -15.98 21.67 -21.35
CA CYS A 213 -14.83 20.80 -21.20
C CYS A 213 -14.93 19.97 -19.90
N ILE A 214 -14.82 18.64 -20.03
CA ILE A 214 -14.94 17.67 -18.94
C ILE A 214 -13.61 17.53 -18.20
N LEU A 215 -12.51 17.41 -18.95
CA LEU A 215 -11.17 17.17 -18.42
C LEU A 215 -10.13 17.79 -19.35
N GLN A 216 -9.12 18.44 -18.79
CA GLN A 216 -7.99 18.96 -19.56
C GLN A 216 -6.67 18.79 -18.84
N GLY A 217 -5.58 18.66 -19.60
CA GLY A 217 -4.26 18.43 -19.05
C GLY A 217 -3.27 17.90 -20.07
N TYR A 218 -2.02 17.76 -19.67
CA TYR A 218 -1.00 17.18 -20.52
C TYR A 218 -1.15 15.66 -20.59
N ILE A 219 -0.97 15.11 -21.80
CA ILE A 219 -0.93 13.67 -22.05
C ILE A 219 0.07 13.38 -23.18
N LYS A 220 0.69 12.21 -23.17
CA LYS A 220 1.57 11.77 -24.26
C LYS A 220 0.79 10.90 -25.22
N LYS A 221 0.82 11.23 -26.51
CA LYS A 221 0.29 10.41 -27.59
C LYS A 221 1.44 9.64 -28.24
N LEU A 222 1.26 8.34 -28.50
CA LEU A 222 2.20 7.59 -29.33
C LEU A 222 2.12 8.12 -30.77
N GLY A 223 3.27 8.43 -31.35
CA GLY A 223 3.34 8.89 -32.74
C GLY A 223 2.80 7.86 -33.74
N GLY A 224 2.51 8.34 -34.96
CA GLY A 224 1.94 7.51 -36.03
C GLY A 224 2.90 6.46 -36.60
N PRO A 225 2.52 5.78 -37.70
CA PRO A 225 3.27 4.65 -38.27
C PRO A 225 4.75 4.93 -38.57
N TRP A 226 5.10 6.20 -38.78
CA TRP A 226 6.44 6.66 -39.13
C TRP A 226 7.27 7.15 -37.93
N THR A 227 6.64 7.41 -36.77
CA THR A 227 7.31 7.96 -35.59
C THR A 227 6.92 7.16 -34.36
N SER A 228 7.83 6.32 -33.87
CA SER A 228 7.58 5.47 -32.70
C SER A 228 7.72 6.19 -31.34
N SER A 229 7.94 7.51 -31.33
CA SER A 229 8.19 8.30 -30.13
C SER A 229 6.90 8.83 -29.48
N TRP A 230 6.92 8.96 -28.16
CA TRP A 230 5.88 9.69 -27.42
C TRP A 230 5.95 11.19 -27.69
N GLN A 231 4.78 11.80 -27.92
CA GLN A 231 4.67 13.23 -28.17
C GLN A 231 3.74 13.86 -27.13
N MET A 232 4.23 14.88 -26.43
CA MET A 232 3.41 15.62 -25.48
C MET A 232 2.32 16.41 -26.22
N ARG A 233 1.11 16.37 -25.68
CA ARG A 233 -0.07 17.08 -26.16
C ARG A 233 -0.79 17.68 -24.96
N TYR A 234 -1.38 18.86 -25.15
CA TYR A 234 -2.36 19.37 -24.20
C TYR A 234 -3.74 18.87 -24.66
N ALA A 235 -4.34 17.96 -23.91
CA ALA A 235 -5.61 17.35 -24.26
C ALA A 235 -6.78 18.10 -23.62
N LYS A 236 -7.89 18.19 -24.36
CA LYS A 236 -9.18 18.68 -23.86
C LYS A 236 -10.26 17.68 -24.23
N LEU A 237 -10.94 17.13 -23.23
CA LEU A 237 -12.07 16.22 -23.38
C LEU A 237 -13.37 17.01 -23.31
N TYR A 238 -14.25 16.75 -24.27
CA TYR A 238 -15.59 17.30 -24.36
C TYR A 238 -16.61 16.17 -24.51
N PRO A 239 -17.91 16.41 -24.27
CA PRO A 239 -18.95 15.41 -24.41
C PRO A 239 -18.97 14.68 -25.76
N ASN A 240 -18.57 15.36 -26.84
CA ASN A 240 -18.63 14.85 -28.21
C ASN A 240 -17.27 14.59 -28.87
N ARG A 241 -16.15 14.98 -28.25
CA ARG A 241 -14.81 14.86 -28.87
C ARG A 241 -13.69 14.94 -27.85
N ILE A 242 -12.52 14.45 -28.22
CA ILE A 242 -11.24 14.78 -27.58
C ILE A 242 -10.39 15.59 -28.56
N GLU A 243 -9.82 16.68 -28.07
CA GLU A 243 -8.88 17.52 -28.81
C GLU A 243 -7.47 17.30 -28.26
N LEU A 244 -6.49 17.06 -29.13
CA LEU A 244 -5.09 16.91 -28.79
C LEU A 244 -4.30 18.07 -29.39
N HIS A 245 -3.89 19.02 -28.56
CA HIS A 245 -3.21 20.25 -28.98
C HIS A 245 -1.69 20.04 -29.00
N PRO A 246 -1.03 20.08 -30.18
CA PRO A 246 0.42 20.17 -30.28
C PRO A 246 0.91 21.60 -30.01
N GLU A 247 2.18 21.80 -29.66
CA GLU A 247 2.71 23.13 -29.31
C GLU A 247 2.65 24.17 -30.45
N SER A 248 2.75 23.73 -31.71
CA SER A 248 2.91 24.63 -32.87
C SER A 248 2.08 24.25 -34.09
N ALA A 249 1.01 23.46 -33.91
CA ALA A 249 0.13 23.05 -35.02
C ALA A 249 -1.35 23.08 -34.60
N LYS A 250 -2.24 22.88 -35.58
CA LYS A 250 -3.68 22.81 -35.30
C LYS A 250 -4.00 21.60 -34.41
N PRO A 251 -5.04 21.68 -33.56
CA PRO A 251 -5.46 20.58 -32.72
C PRO A 251 -5.94 19.40 -33.57
N GLU A 252 -5.53 18.19 -33.20
CA GLU A 252 -6.10 16.96 -33.72
C GLU A 252 -7.41 16.69 -32.98
N MET A 253 -8.52 16.64 -33.72
CA MET A 253 -9.86 16.40 -33.15
C MET A 253 -10.30 14.97 -33.45
N VAL A 254 -10.69 14.25 -32.41
CA VAL A 254 -11.22 12.89 -32.51
C VAL A 254 -12.63 12.91 -31.93
N PHE A 255 -13.62 12.66 -32.79
CA PHE A 255 -15.02 12.69 -32.39
C PHE A 255 -15.44 11.34 -31.78
N MET A 256 -16.34 11.38 -30.81
CA MET A 256 -16.79 10.18 -30.08
C MET A 256 -17.50 9.17 -30.97
N ASP A 257 -18.05 9.58 -32.11
CA ASP A 257 -18.69 8.73 -33.12
C ASP A 257 -17.68 7.99 -34.03
N GLN A 258 -16.42 8.43 -34.05
CA GLN A 258 -15.31 7.79 -34.75
C GLN A 258 -14.63 6.70 -33.92
N ILE A 259 -14.84 6.73 -32.60
CA ILE A 259 -14.30 5.77 -31.65
C ILE A 259 -15.18 4.50 -31.66
N GLU A 260 -14.54 3.34 -31.77
CA GLU A 260 -15.19 2.04 -31.67
C GLU A 260 -15.08 1.46 -30.27
N GLU A 261 -13.95 1.69 -29.61
CA GLU A 261 -13.66 1.13 -28.29
C GLU A 261 -12.63 2.01 -27.56
N VAL A 262 -12.84 2.20 -26.26
CA VAL A 262 -11.82 2.66 -25.31
C VAL A 262 -11.45 1.47 -24.44
N SER A 263 -10.16 1.19 -24.26
CA SER A 263 -9.70 0.04 -23.49
C SER A 263 -10.37 -0.01 -22.10
N PRO A 264 -10.80 -1.19 -21.62
CA PRO A 264 -11.50 -1.29 -20.34
C PRO A 264 -10.58 -0.99 -19.15
N GLU A 265 -9.30 -1.29 -19.29
CA GLU A 265 -8.25 -1.06 -18.31
C GLU A 265 -7.01 -0.45 -19.00
N LEU A 266 -6.00 -0.09 -18.21
CA LEU A 266 -4.71 0.32 -18.74
C LEU A 266 -4.02 -0.88 -19.41
N VAL A 267 -3.51 -0.67 -20.61
CA VAL A 267 -2.83 -1.69 -21.41
C VAL A 267 -1.34 -1.37 -21.45
N SER A 268 -0.49 -2.36 -21.17
CA SER A 268 0.95 -2.18 -21.32
C SER A 268 1.33 -2.07 -22.79
N VAL A 269 1.86 -0.92 -23.19
CA VAL A 269 2.40 -0.67 -24.54
C VAL A 269 3.79 -0.06 -24.38
N LYS A 270 4.81 -0.71 -24.94
CA LYS A 270 6.23 -0.27 -24.80
C LYS A 270 6.65 -0.09 -23.33
N ASN A 271 6.21 -0.98 -22.45
CA ASN A 271 6.47 -0.96 -21.02
C ASN A 271 5.91 0.26 -20.27
N GLU A 272 4.96 0.99 -20.88
CA GLU A 272 4.20 2.04 -20.22
C GLU A 272 2.72 1.64 -20.13
N ASN A 273 2.08 1.99 -19.00
CA ASN A 273 0.64 1.87 -18.87
C ASN A 273 -0.04 2.87 -19.81
N CYS A 274 -0.96 2.42 -20.63
CA CYS A 274 -1.56 3.23 -21.68
C CYS A 274 -3.08 3.07 -21.75
N ILE A 275 -3.76 4.13 -22.20
CA ILE A 275 -5.13 4.08 -22.70
C ILE A 275 -5.07 3.81 -24.20
N VAL A 276 -5.80 2.80 -24.67
CA VAL A 276 -5.87 2.49 -26.10
C VAL A 276 -7.27 2.80 -26.60
N ILE A 277 -7.37 3.73 -27.55
CA ILE A 277 -8.62 4.11 -28.21
C ILE A 277 -8.58 3.51 -29.63
N ARG A 278 -9.49 2.59 -29.92
CA ARG A 278 -9.65 2.01 -31.26
C ARG A 278 -10.64 2.86 -32.06
N MET A 279 -10.28 3.13 -33.30
CA MET A 279 -11.09 3.87 -34.27
C MET A 279 -11.24 3.03 -35.54
N ARG A 280 -12.20 3.41 -36.39
CA ARG A 280 -12.40 2.75 -37.71
C ARG A 280 -11.12 2.70 -38.54
N GLU A 281 -10.33 3.76 -38.48
CA GLU A 281 -9.06 3.91 -39.21
C GLU A 281 -7.87 4.01 -38.24
N GLY A 282 -7.65 2.95 -37.46
CA GLY A 282 -6.45 2.76 -36.64
C GLY A 282 -6.69 2.88 -35.14
N LYS A 283 -5.66 3.31 -34.41
CA LYS A 283 -5.72 3.44 -32.95
C LYS A 283 -4.92 4.62 -32.45
N ILE A 284 -5.37 5.18 -31.33
CA ILE A 284 -4.64 6.18 -30.57
C ILE A 284 -4.19 5.51 -29.27
N VAL A 285 -2.93 5.71 -28.92
CA VAL A 285 -2.34 5.22 -27.66
C VAL A 285 -1.92 6.43 -26.85
N LEU A 286 -2.46 6.56 -25.65
CA LEU A 286 -2.20 7.67 -24.74
C LEU A 286 -1.54 7.15 -23.47
N THR A 287 -0.55 7.87 -22.95
CA THR A 287 0.09 7.57 -21.66
C THR A 287 0.42 8.84 -20.91
N TYR A 288 0.66 8.73 -19.62
CA TYR A 288 1.13 9.82 -18.78
C TYR A 288 1.95 9.26 -17.60
N PRO A 289 3.04 9.92 -17.18
CA PRO A 289 3.89 9.41 -16.10
C PRO A 289 3.16 9.25 -14.76
N ASP A 290 2.21 10.13 -14.48
CA ASP A 290 1.37 10.02 -13.28
C ASP A 290 0.20 9.06 -13.54
N GLU A 291 0.24 7.90 -12.87
CA GLU A 291 -0.75 6.85 -13.04
C GLU A 291 -2.14 7.29 -12.53
N ILE A 292 -2.20 8.16 -11.53
CA ILE A 292 -3.46 8.70 -10.99
C ILE A 292 -4.19 9.51 -12.07
N SER A 293 -3.50 10.50 -12.64
CA SER A 293 -4.01 11.28 -13.77
C SER A 293 -4.38 10.39 -14.96
N LEU A 294 -3.56 9.38 -15.28
CA LEU A 294 -3.87 8.46 -16.38
C LEU A 294 -5.14 7.65 -16.13
N LYS A 295 -5.40 7.21 -14.89
CA LYS A 295 -6.64 6.53 -14.50
C LYS A 295 -7.86 7.46 -14.54
N GLU A 296 -7.69 8.74 -14.19
CA GLU A 296 -8.74 9.75 -14.33
C GLU A 296 -9.10 9.98 -15.80
N TRP A 297 -8.09 10.12 -16.67
CA TRP A 297 -8.27 10.18 -18.12
C TRP A 297 -9.01 8.96 -18.67
N LEU A 298 -8.59 7.74 -18.26
CA LEU A 298 -9.24 6.50 -18.68
C LEU A 298 -10.72 6.47 -18.29
N THR A 299 -11.01 6.79 -17.03
CA THR A 299 -12.38 6.81 -16.49
C THR A 299 -13.25 7.82 -17.23
N SER A 300 -12.74 9.05 -17.39
CA SER A 300 -13.46 10.15 -18.05
C SER A 300 -13.73 9.85 -19.52
N LEU A 301 -12.74 9.33 -20.25
CA LEU A 301 -12.89 8.94 -21.66
C LEU A 301 -13.91 7.82 -21.83
N LYS A 302 -13.84 6.77 -21.01
CA LYS A 302 -14.80 5.65 -21.06
C LYS A 302 -16.22 6.12 -20.80
N GLN A 303 -16.41 6.96 -19.78
CA GLN A 303 -17.73 7.48 -19.44
C GLN A 303 -18.28 8.39 -20.55
N THR A 304 -17.44 9.29 -21.08
CA THR A 304 -17.82 10.19 -22.17
C THR A 304 -18.18 9.42 -23.43
N TYR A 305 -17.35 8.44 -23.84
CA TYR A 305 -17.64 7.58 -24.98
C TYR A 305 -18.97 6.85 -24.81
N LYS A 306 -19.19 6.20 -23.66
CA LYS A 306 -20.42 5.47 -23.36
C LYS A 306 -21.66 6.37 -23.46
N GLN A 307 -21.61 7.54 -22.80
CA GLN A 307 -22.73 8.49 -22.81
C GLN A 307 -23.00 9.05 -24.21
N SER A 308 -21.95 9.34 -24.99
CA SER A 308 -22.11 9.81 -26.37
C SER A 308 -22.76 8.75 -27.27
N GLN A 309 -22.39 7.47 -27.13
CA GLN A 309 -23.00 6.38 -27.91
C GLN A 309 -24.47 6.16 -27.56
N GLU A 310 -24.83 6.24 -26.27
CA GLU A 310 -26.22 6.18 -25.81
C GLU A 310 -27.06 7.33 -26.40
N LEU A 311 -26.50 8.54 -26.41
CA LEU A 311 -27.15 9.73 -26.97
C LEU A 311 -27.39 9.57 -28.48
N LEU A 312 -26.35 9.20 -29.25
CA LEU A 312 -26.43 9.01 -30.70
C LEU A 312 -27.43 7.90 -31.07
N GLY A 313 -27.43 6.79 -30.33
CA GLY A 313 -28.40 5.71 -30.50
C GLY A 313 -29.84 6.16 -30.23
N SER A 314 -30.07 7.02 -29.23
CA SER A 314 -31.39 7.59 -28.93
C SER A 314 -31.86 8.55 -30.03
N MET A 315 -30.95 9.36 -30.58
CA MET A 315 -31.24 10.31 -31.66
C MET A 315 -31.56 9.58 -32.96
N ALA A 316 -30.83 8.52 -33.31
CA ALA A 316 -31.12 7.68 -34.49
C ALA A 316 -32.52 7.05 -34.41
N LYS A 317 -32.91 6.53 -33.23
CA LYS A 317 -34.27 6.02 -32.98
C LYS A 317 -35.34 7.10 -33.13
N LYS A 318 -35.06 8.32 -32.65
CA LYS A 318 -35.98 9.47 -32.76
C LYS A 318 -36.11 9.95 -34.20
N ALA A 319 -35.01 10.00 -34.95
CA ALA A 319 -35.01 10.35 -36.38
C ALA A 319 -35.74 9.31 -37.23
N GLY A 320 -35.56 8.00 -36.99
CA GLY A 320 -36.30 6.94 -37.68
C GLY A 320 -37.81 7.01 -37.47
N LYS A 321 -38.26 7.42 -36.27
CA LYS A 321 -39.67 7.68 -35.97
C LYS A 321 -40.23 8.93 -36.64
N ILE A 322 -39.42 9.96 -36.85
CA ILE A 322 -39.84 11.24 -37.45
C ILE A 322 -39.83 11.17 -38.99
N TYR A 323 -38.84 10.51 -39.57
CA TYR A 323 -38.60 10.50 -41.02
C TYR A 323 -39.03 9.20 -41.73
N GLY A 324 -39.67 8.27 -41.02
CA GLY A 324 -40.53 7.23 -41.62
C GLY A 324 -39.82 6.17 -42.47
N THR A 325 -38.89 5.41 -41.87
CA THR A 325 -38.29 4.23 -42.52
C THR A 325 -38.81 2.88 -41.99
N GLU A 326 -39.95 2.85 -41.30
CA GLU A 326 -40.62 1.58 -40.94
C GLU A 326 -41.60 1.17 -42.05
N THR A 327 -41.17 0.29 -42.96
CA THR A 327 -42.07 -0.43 -43.86
C THR A 327 -42.96 -1.38 -43.05
N ASN A 328 -44.21 -0.98 -42.88
CA ASN A 328 -45.31 -1.76 -42.30
C ASN A 328 -45.45 -3.13 -42.97
N ASN A 329 -45.11 -4.21 -42.27
CA ASN A 329 -45.55 -5.57 -42.63
C ASN A 329 -46.76 -5.94 -41.76
N ARG A 330 -47.92 -5.35 -42.07
CA ARG A 330 -49.23 -5.77 -41.58
C ARG A 330 -50.05 -6.23 -42.79
N ASN A 331 -50.00 -7.52 -43.08
CA ASN A 331 -51.09 -8.27 -43.71
C ASN A 331 -50.77 -9.78 -43.68
N ALA A 332 -51.17 -10.45 -42.59
CA ALA A 332 -51.50 -11.87 -42.58
C ALA A 332 -52.17 -12.25 -41.24
N ILE A 333 -53.36 -11.72 -40.96
CA ILE A 333 -54.31 -12.38 -40.05
C ILE A 333 -55.68 -12.31 -40.71
N ILE A 334 -56.06 -13.37 -41.42
CA ILE A 334 -57.46 -13.71 -41.67
C ILE A 334 -57.65 -15.20 -41.34
N ALA A 335 -58.49 -15.40 -40.34
CA ALA A 335 -59.36 -16.55 -40.06
C ALA A 335 -58.73 -17.94 -39.85
N ASN A 336 -58.78 -18.40 -38.59
CA ASN A 336 -59.59 -19.58 -38.28
C ASN A 336 -60.04 -19.56 -36.81
N ARG A 337 -61.36 -19.42 -36.63
CA ARG A 337 -62.09 -19.65 -35.37
C ARG A 337 -62.56 -21.10 -35.34
N ASN A 338 -62.46 -21.69 -34.15
CA ASN A 338 -62.94 -23.03 -33.76
C ASN A 338 -64.33 -23.43 -34.29
N THR A 339 -64.47 -24.72 -34.62
CA THR A 339 -65.69 -25.51 -34.39
C THR A 339 -65.36 -26.99 -34.11
N ASN A 340 -65.74 -27.44 -32.90
CA ASN A 340 -66.35 -28.71 -32.50
C ASN A 340 -65.81 -30.09 -32.96
N GLY A 341 -65.67 -30.98 -31.96
CA GLY A 341 -66.51 -32.19 -31.90
C GLY A 341 -65.81 -33.54 -32.03
N ASN A 342 -65.90 -34.32 -30.94
CA ASN A 342 -65.52 -35.73 -30.73
C ASN A 342 -64.04 -36.10 -30.60
#